data_AF-A0A2T5K393-F1
#
_entry.id   AF-A0A2T5K393-F1
#
_cell.length_a   1.000
_cell.length_b   1.000
_cell.length_c   1.000
_cell.angle_alpha   90.00
_cell.angle_beta   90.00
_cell.angle_gamma   90.00
#
_symmetry.space_group_name_H-M   'P 1'
#
loop_
_entity.id
_entity.type
_entity.pdbx_description
1 polymer ?
#
loop_
_entity_poly.entity_id
_entity_poly.type
_entity_poly.pdbx_seq_one_letter_code
_entity_poly.pdbx_strand_id
1 'polypeptide(L)' 'MTHDWILDVLSDLRRYAERNALPALAAGLDETIRLARAEIGAPPPGPEQDEPPSRPN' A
#
# COMPACT_ATOMS: atom_id res chain seq x y z
N MET A 1 1.00 -5.47 12.28
CA MET A 1 1.59 -6.82 12.45
C MET A 1 1.40 -7.72 11.23
N THR A 2 0.23 -7.77 10.58
CA THR A 2 0.03 -8.77 9.49
C THR A 2 0.67 -8.39 8.15
N HIS A 3 0.84 -7.08 7.87
CA HIS A 3 1.35 -6.61 6.57
C HIS A 3 2.63 -5.77 6.65
N ASP A 4 3.16 -5.45 7.84
CA ASP A 4 4.34 -4.57 7.93
C ASP A 4 5.61 -5.22 7.34
N TRP A 5 5.73 -6.56 7.43
CA TRP A 5 6.88 -7.32 6.92
C TRP A 5 7.06 -7.19 5.41
N ILE A 6 6.00 -6.91 4.64
CA ILE A 6 6.11 -6.77 3.18
C ILE A 6 6.89 -5.50 2.80
N LEU A 7 6.81 -4.45 3.61
CA LEU A 7 7.54 -3.20 3.37
C LEU A 7 9.05 -3.40 3.52
N ASP A 8 9.46 -4.24 4.46
CA ASP A 8 10.87 -4.61 4.63
C ASP A 8 11.37 -5.41 3.43
N VAL A 9 10.60 -6.42 2.98
CA VAL A 9 10.95 -7.22 1.78
C VAL A 9 11.04 -6.36 0.52
N LEU A 10 10.08 -5.48 0.29
CA LEU A 10 10.11 -4.57 -0.87
C LEU A 10 11.30 -3.62 -0.80
N SER A 11 11.67 -3.16 0.40
CA SER A 11 12.85 -2.31 0.60
C SER A 11 14.16 -3.06 0.31
N ASP A 12 14.25 -4.33 0.69
CA ASP A 12 15.41 -5.17 0.39
C ASP A 12 15.54 -5.46 -1.11
N LEU A 13 14.43 -5.73 -1.80
CA LEU A 13 14.40 -5.90 -3.25
C LEU A 13 14.83 -4.62 -3.97
N ARG A 14 14.41 -3.44 -3.47
CA ARG A 14 14.82 -2.15 -4.04
C ARG A 14 16.33 -1.96 -3.91
N ARG A 15 16.90 -2.22 -2.73
CA ARG A 15 18.36 -2.16 -2.51
C ARG A 15 19.11 -3.14 -3.40
N TYR A 16 18.57 -4.34 -3.60
CA TYR A 16 19.14 -5.30 -4.54
C TYR A 16 19.14 -4.74 -5.97
N ALA A 17 18.03 -4.15 -6.42
CA ALA A 17 17.93 -3.56 -7.75
C ALA A 17 18.94 -2.40 -7.95
N GLU A 18 19.10 -1.53 -6.95
CA GLU A 18 20.10 -0.45 -6.96
C GLU A 18 21.53 -1.01 -7.07
N ARG A 19 21.87 -2.03 -6.26
CA ARG A 19 23.20 -2.66 -6.24
C ARG A 19 23.56 -3.39 -7.53
N ASN A 20 22.57 -3.85 -8.28
CA ASN A 20 22.76 -4.62 -9.51
C ASN A 20 22.53 -3.80 -10.79
N ALA A 21 22.49 -2.47 -10.68
CA ALA A 21 22.26 -1.58 -11.82
C ALA A 21 20.97 -1.91 -12.60
N LEU A 22 19.88 -2.20 -11.88
CA LEU A 22 18.54 -2.46 -12.43
C LEU A 22 17.62 -1.24 -12.17
N PRO A 23 17.83 -0.09 -12.84
CA PRO A 23 17.18 1.18 -12.49
C PRO A 23 15.66 1.16 -12.68
N ALA A 24 15.16 0.49 -13.73
CA ALA A 24 13.72 0.36 -13.97
C ALA A 24 13.03 -0.45 -12.87
N LEU A 25 13.69 -1.50 -12.37
CA LEU A 25 13.18 -2.32 -11.27
C LEU A 25 13.17 -1.53 -9.96
N ALA A 26 14.24 -0.79 -9.65
CA ALA A 26 14.30 0.06 -8.47
C ALA A 26 13.16 1.11 -8.47
N ALA A 27 12.93 1.76 -9.62
CA ALA A 27 11.85 2.73 -9.77
C ALA A 27 10.44 2.13 -9.60
N GLY A 28 10.21 0.93 -10.14
CA GLY A 28 8.95 0.21 -9.95
C GLY A 28 8.73 -0.22 -8.50
N LEU A 29 9.80 -0.64 -7.81
CA LEU A 29 9.73 -0.99 -6.40
C LEU A 29 9.49 0.24 -5.51
N ASP A 30 10.04 1.41 -5.86
CA ASP A 30 9.75 2.67 -5.16
C ASP A 30 8.25 3.02 -5.19
N GLU A 31 7.60 2.88 -6.35
CA GLU A 31 6.15 3.08 -6.47
C GLU A 31 5.36 2.02 -5.70
N THR A 32 5.78 0.76 -5.78
CA THR A 32 5.13 -0.35 -5.08
C THR A 32 5.18 -0.15 -3.55
N ILE A 33 6.31 0.32 -3.01
CA ILE A 33 6.45 0.64 -1.58
C ILE A 33 5.50 1.76 -1.17
N ARG A 34 5.33 2.80 -2.02
CA ARG A 34 4.37 3.89 -1.75
C ARG A 34 2.93 3.37 -1.68
N LEU A 35 2.53 2.55 -2.65
CA LEU A 35 1.18 1.96 -2.68
C LEU A 35 0.93 1.06 -1.47
N ALA A 36 1.86 0.16 -1.17
CA ALA A 36 1.75 -0.73 -0.02
C ALA A 36 1.62 0.04 1.30
N ARG A 37 2.38 1.13 1.49
CA ARG A 37 2.23 2.00 2.67
C ARG A 37 0.85 2.65 2.76
N ALA A 38 0.30 3.08 1.63
CA ALA A 38 -1.04 3.66 1.58
C ALA A 38 -2.11 2.63 1.95
N GLU A 39 -2.02 1.41 1.41
CA GLU A 39 -2.98 0.33 1.69
C GLU A 39 -2.88 -0.21 3.12
N ILE A 40 -1.67 -0.36 3.66
CA ILE A 40 -1.46 -0.86 5.02
C ILE A 40 -1.83 0.19 6.07
N GLY A 41 -1.58 1.47 5.78
CA GLY A 41 -1.89 2.59 6.67
C GLY A 41 -3.33 3.09 6.57
N ALA A 42 -4.05 2.76 5.51
CA ALA A 42 -5.45 3.12 5.38
C ALA A 42 -6.29 2.33 6.41
N PRO A 43 -7.14 3.00 7.21
CA PRO A 43 -8.16 2.28 7.94
C PRO A 43 -9.01 1.50 6.93
N PRO A 44 -9.48 0.28 7.28
CA PRO A 44 -10.39 -0.45 6.40
C PRO A 44 -11.55 0.50 6.04
N PRO A 45 -12.03 0.49 4.79
CA PRO A 45 -13.20 1.29 4.43
C PRO A 45 -14.29 0.97 5.45
N GLY A 46 -14.62 1.98 6.26
CA GLY A 46 -15.70 1.85 7.25
C GLY A 46 -16.97 1.47 6.50
N PRO A 47 -17.87 0.67 7.12
CA PRO A 47 -19.07 0.24 6.43
C PRO A 47 -19.77 1.48 5.90
N GLU A 48 -19.94 1.54 4.57
CA GLU A 48 -20.84 2.46 3.90
C GLU A 48 -22.14 2.45 4.70
N GLN A 49 -22.41 3.56 5.38
CA GLN A 49 -23.69 3.77 6.02
C GLN A 49 -24.68 3.94 4.87
N ASP A 50 -25.23 2.82 4.42
CA ASP A 50 -26.55 2.72 3.80
C ASP A 50 -27.57 3.23 4.82
N GLU A 51 -27.58 4.54 5.08
CA GLU A 51 -28.69 5.19 5.77
C GLU A 51 -29.80 5.40 4.74
N PRO A 52 -30.90 4.65 4.78
CA PRO A 52 -32.02 4.89 3.88
C PRO A 52 -32.60 6.27 4.19
N PRO A 53 -32.97 7.08 3.18
CA PRO A 53 -33.55 8.39 3.43
C PRO A 53 -34.84 8.22 4.24
N SER A 54 -34.82 8.71 5.48
CA SER A 54 -35.99 8.79 6.34
C SER A 54 -37.06 9.61 5.63
N ARG A 55 -38.16 8.97 5.24
CA ARG A 55 -39.33 9.66 4.69
C ARG A 55 -39.96 10.50 5.80
N PRO A 56 -40.15 11.82 5.63
CA PRO A 56 -40.93 12.60 6.57
C PRO A 56 -42.42 12.23 6.43
N ASN A 57 -43.09 12.16 7.59
CA ASN A 57 -44.52 11.87 7.78
C ASN A 57 -45.37 13.11 7.44
#